data_AF-A0AAT9HRM8-F1
#
_entry.id   AF-A0AAT9HRM8-F1
#
_cell.length_a   1.000
_cell.length_b   1.000
_cell.length_c   1.000
_cell.angle_alpha   90.00
_cell.angle_beta   90.00
_cell.angle_gamma   90.00
#
_symmetry.space_group_name_H-M   'P 1'
#
loop_
_entity.id
_entity.type
_entity.pdbx_description
1 polymer ?
#
loop_
_entity_poly.entity_id
_entity_poly.type
_entity_poly.pdbx_seq_one_letter_code
_entity_poly.pdbx_strand_id
1 'polypeptide(L)'
;MSRGLALVTAGCGTAAGTMYMTSQADREEAVESATEAAVDRDALLAAAMGRVDVADGAEVSVAVLETGSGKGASYGTGAFDTASIVKVDVLAALLLQAQDAGRTLTAVERTYATAMIEDSDNDSTSALWRSIGAARGLDAANERFGLTGTAGGEGPCGG
;
A
#
# COMPACT_ATOMS: atom_id res chain seq x y z
N MET A 1 -25.23 2.21 48.86
CA MET A 1 -24.08 2.70 49.65
C MET A 1 -23.47 3.87 48.91
N SER A 2 -23.38 5.02 49.58
CA SER A 2 -22.58 6.23 49.31
C SER A 2 -22.61 6.97 47.97
N ARG A 3 -23.10 8.24 48.07
CA ARG A 3 -22.52 9.51 47.59
C ARG A 3 -22.49 9.75 46.06
N GLY A 4 -23.10 10.77 45.45
CA GLY A 4 -23.60 12.06 45.91
C GLY A 4 -22.65 13.20 45.50
N LEU A 5 -22.95 13.93 44.42
CA LEU A 5 -22.67 15.37 44.29
C LEU A 5 -23.63 16.02 43.29
N ALA A 6 -24.37 17.01 43.80
CA ALA A 6 -25.32 17.83 43.07
C ALA A 6 -24.71 19.19 42.76
N LEU A 7 -25.08 19.78 41.63
CA LEU A 7 -25.02 21.23 41.41
C LEU A 7 -26.43 21.69 41.10
N VAL A 8 -27.01 22.47 42.02
CA VAL A 8 -28.32 23.11 41.89
C VAL A 8 -28.08 24.61 41.77
N THR A 9 -28.56 25.21 40.69
CA THR A 9 -28.83 26.66 40.63
C THR A 9 -30.34 26.86 40.69
N ALA A 10 -30.76 27.80 41.53
CA ALA A 10 -32.14 28.07 41.88
C ALA A 10 -32.81 29.00 40.85
N GLY A 11 -34.08 28.70 40.52
CA GLY A 11 -34.97 29.59 39.79
C GLY A 11 -36.43 29.23 40.10
N CYS A 12 -37.14 30.19 40.69
CA CYS A 12 -38.48 30.11 41.27
C CYS A 12 -39.59 30.03 40.20
N GLY A 13 -40.63 29.20 40.41
CA GLY A 13 -41.91 29.32 39.68
C GLY A 13 -42.71 28.03 39.54
N THR A 14 -43.76 27.89 40.36
CA THR A 14 -44.83 26.86 40.24
C THR A 14 -45.81 27.21 39.11
N ALA A 15 -46.08 26.26 38.20
CA ALA A 15 -47.43 26.03 37.66
C ALA A 15 -47.50 24.64 37.01
N ALA A 16 -48.48 23.85 37.45
CA ALA A 16 -48.83 22.56 36.89
C ALA A 16 -49.37 22.72 35.47
N GLY A 17 -48.89 21.88 34.56
CA GLY A 17 -49.43 21.71 33.22
C GLY A 17 -49.12 20.30 32.75
N THR A 18 -49.99 19.36 33.08
CA THR A 18 -50.01 18.03 32.47
C THR A 18 -50.43 18.18 31.01
N MET A 19 -49.51 18.00 30.07
CA MET A 19 -49.85 17.53 28.73
C MET A 19 -49.31 16.12 28.55
N TYR A 20 -50.25 15.18 28.47
CA TYR A 20 -50.02 13.92 27.78
C TYR A 20 -50.28 14.18 26.29
N MET A 21 -49.28 14.00 25.42
CA MET A 21 -49.51 13.53 24.06
C MET A 21 -48.41 12.54 23.66
N THR A 22 -48.86 11.28 23.68
CA THR A 22 -48.64 10.21 22.70
C THR A 22 -47.23 9.96 22.18
N SER A 23 -46.77 8.76 22.52
CA SER A 23 -45.73 7.98 21.88
C SER A 23 -45.71 8.05 20.36
N GLN A 24 -44.53 8.28 19.80
CA GLN A 24 -43.88 7.28 18.96
C GLN A 24 -42.46 7.18 19.52
N ALA A 25 -42.23 6.20 20.41
CA ALA A 25 -41.57 4.98 19.98
C ALA A 25 -40.36 5.36 19.12
N ASP A 26 -39.22 5.53 19.80
CA ASP A 26 -37.90 5.28 19.26
C ASP A 26 -37.94 3.93 18.55
N ARG A 27 -38.46 3.92 17.32
CA ARG A 27 -38.09 2.91 16.36
C ARG A 27 -36.73 3.37 15.97
N GLU A 28 -35.74 2.80 16.66
CA GLU A 28 -34.51 2.35 16.05
C GLU A 28 -34.67 2.38 14.52
N GLU A 29 -34.27 3.49 13.89
CA GLU A 29 -33.57 3.40 12.62
C GLU A 29 -32.24 2.74 12.96
N ALA A 30 -32.39 1.45 13.26
CA ALA A 30 -31.34 0.49 13.32
C ALA A 30 -30.69 0.57 11.95
N VAL A 31 -29.58 1.30 11.91
CA VAL A 31 -28.37 0.85 11.22
C VAL A 31 -28.69 0.25 9.85
N GLU A 32 -29.39 1.02 9.01
CA GLU A 32 -29.44 0.78 7.57
C GLU A 32 -28.16 1.34 6.91
N SER A 33 -27.06 1.40 7.68
CA SER A 33 -25.74 1.08 7.15
C SER A 33 -25.74 -0.42 6.91
N ALA A 34 -26.46 -0.82 5.86
CA ALA A 34 -26.21 -2.06 5.16
C ALA A 34 -24.69 -2.15 5.01
N THR A 35 -24.11 -3.12 5.67
CA THR A 35 -22.83 -3.69 5.29
C THR A 35 -22.92 -3.93 3.79
N GLU A 36 -22.35 -3.02 3.01
CA GLU A 36 -22.01 -3.28 1.61
C GLU A 36 -21.27 -4.60 1.65
N ALA A 37 -21.90 -5.66 1.14
CA ALA A 37 -21.34 -7.00 1.18
C ALA A 37 -19.90 -6.88 0.69
N ALA A 38 -18.93 -7.19 1.55
CA ALA A 38 -17.53 -7.01 1.21
C ALA A 38 -17.26 -7.84 -0.05
N VAL A 39 -17.03 -7.17 -1.18
CA VAL A 39 -16.69 -7.84 -2.42
C VAL A 39 -15.39 -8.60 -2.19
N ASP A 40 -15.45 -9.93 -2.33
CA ASP A 40 -14.27 -10.79 -2.33
C ASP A 40 -13.53 -10.60 -3.67
N ARG A 41 -12.54 -9.71 -3.66
CA ARG A 41 -11.79 -9.33 -4.86
C ARG A 41 -10.78 -10.40 -5.26
N ASP A 42 -10.28 -11.18 -4.31
CA ASP A 42 -9.39 -12.30 -4.59
C ASP A 42 -10.15 -13.38 -5.35
N ALA A 43 -11.37 -13.71 -4.94
CA ALA A 43 -12.23 -14.65 -5.68
C ALA A 43 -12.54 -14.16 -7.10
N LEU A 44 -12.79 -12.85 -7.28
CA LEU A 44 -13.00 -12.27 -8.61
C LEU A 44 -11.75 -12.35 -9.49
N LEU A 45 -10.57 -12.05 -8.93
CA LEU A 45 -9.31 -12.16 -9.65
C LEU A 45 -8.99 -13.62 -9.99
N ALA A 46 -9.21 -14.56 -9.05
CA ALA A 46 -9.04 -15.99 -9.29
C ALA A 46 -9.95 -16.50 -10.41
N ALA A 47 -11.23 -16.09 -10.42
CA ALA A 47 -12.16 -16.43 -11.50
C ALA A 47 -11.73 -15.83 -12.85
N ALA A 48 -11.09 -14.66 -12.87
CA ALA A 48 -10.53 -14.08 -14.08
C ALA A 48 -9.27 -14.84 -14.56
N MET A 49 -8.36 -15.19 -13.64
CA MET A 49 -7.16 -15.97 -13.92
C MET A 49 -7.47 -17.38 -14.41
N GLY A 50 -8.59 -17.98 -13.98
CA GLY A 50 -9.08 -19.26 -14.52
C GLY A 50 -9.45 -19.23 -16.02
N ARG A 51 -9.44 -18.07 -16.67
CA ARG A 51 -9.65 -17.90 -18.12
C ARG A 51 -8.36 -17.60 -18.88
N VAL A 52 -7.23 -17.49 -18.18
CA VAL A 52 -5.92 -17.25 -18.79
C VAL A 52 -5.29 -18.59 -19.11
N ASP A 53 -4.93 -18.80 -20.38
CA ASP A 53 -4.19 -19.99 -20.78
C ASP A 53 -2.75 -19.90 -20.26
N VAL A 54 -2.42 -20.73 -19.28
CA VAL A 54 -1.07 -20.87 -18.72
C VAL A 54 -0.47 -22.17 -19.24
N ALA A 55 0.72 -22.09 -19.83
CA ALA A 55 1.42 -23.26 -20.35
C ALA A 55 1.75 -24.26 -19.24
N ASP A 56 1.76 -25.55 -19.56
CA ASP A 56 2.10 -26.60 -18.60
C ASP A 56 3.50 -26.35 -17.99
N GLY A 57 3.55 -26.37 -16.66
CA GLY A 57 4.78 -26.13 -15.89
C GLY A 57 5.15 -24.65 -15.70
N ALA A 58 4.38 -23.70 -16.24
CA ALA A 58 4.56 -22.27 -15.93
C ALA A 58 3.83 -21.88 -14.64
N GLU A 59 4.45 -20.97 -13.87
CA GLU A 59 3.84 -20.37 -12.68
C GLU A 59 3.46 -18.91 -12.96
N VAL A 60 2.29 -18.50 -12.48
CA VAL A 60 1.78 -17.13 -12.62
C VAL A 60 1.27 -16.64 -11.29
N SER A 61 1.70 -15.45 -10.89
CA SER A 61 1.09 -14.69 -9.79
C SER A 61 0.73 -13.28 -10.28
N VAL A 62 -0.35 -12.72 -9.74
CA VAL A 62 -0.87 -11.40 -10.10
C VAL A 62 -1.28 -10.67 -8.82
N ALA A 63 -0.94 -9.39 -8.71
CA ALA A 63 -1.44 -8.52 -7.67
C ALA A 63 -1.91 -7.20 -8.30
N VAL A 64 -3.03 -6.67 -7.82
CA VAL A 64 -3.60 -5.39 -8.26
C VAL A 64 -3.97 -4.57 -7.03
N LEU A 65 -3.61 -3.29 -7.05
CA LEU A 65 -3.94 -2.32 -6.01
C LEU A 65 -4.60 -1.10 -6.64
N GLU A 66 -5.77 -0.72 -6.15
CA GLU A 66 -6.40 0.55 -6.48
C GLU A 66 -5.93 1.59 -5.46
N THR A 67 -5.16 2.58 -5.93
CA THR A 67 -4.39 3.48 -5.05
C THR A 67 -5.24 4.50 -4.29
N GLY A 68 -6.45 4.80 -4.74
CA GLY A 68 -7.35 5.76 -4.09
C GLY A 68 -8.00 5.18 -2.83
N SER A 69 -8.56 3.97 -2.92
CA SER A 69 -9.20 3.30 -1.76
C SER A 69 -8.28 2.32 -1.03
N GLY A 70 -7.12 1.96 -1.60
CA GLY A 70 -6.23 0.94 -1.05
C GLY A 70 -6.75 -0.48 -1.16
N LYS A 71 -7.88 -0.70 -1.83
CA LYS A 71 -8.44 -2.03 -2.07
C LYS A 71 -7.58 -2.76 -3.10
N GLY A 72 -7.22 -4.00 -2.81
CA GLY A 72 -6.42 -4.84 -3.69
C GLY A 72 -7.01 -6.22 -3.88
N ALA A 73 -6.37 -6.97 -4.77
CA ALA A 73 -6.58 -8.39 -4.97
C ALA A 73 -5.26 -9.07 -5.35
N SER A 74 -5.11 -10.34 -4.99
CA SER A 74 -3.95 -11.15 -5.36
C SER A 74 -4.34 -12.56 -5.80
N TYR A 75 -3.53 -13.15 -6.66
CA TYR A 75 -3.63 -14.51 -7.14
C TYR A 75 -2.23 -15.10 -7.21
N GLY A 76 -2.05 -16.31 -6.65
CA GLY A 76 -0.73 -16.94 -6.55
C GLY A 76 0.15 -16.32 -5.46
N THR A 77 1.18 -17.05 -5.05
CA THR A 77 2.13 -16.65 -3.99
C THR A 77 3.58 -16.95 -4.40
N GLY A 78 3.84 -17.06 -5.70
CA GLY A 78 5.15 -17.43 -6.23
C GLY A 78 6.20 -16.36 -5.98
N ALA A 79 7.45 -16.80 -5.87
CA ALA A 79 8.62 -15.93 -5.89
C ALA A 79 9.26 -15.97 -7.27
N PHE A 80 9.64 -14.81 -7.81
CA PHE A 80 10.13 -14.68 -9.17
C PHE A 80 11.41 -13.85 -9.21
N ASP A 81 12.29 -14.18 -10.15
CA ASP A 81 13.37 -13.28 -10.52
C ASP A 81 12.76 -12.01 -11.10
N THR A 82 13.05 -10.87 -10.49
CA THR A 82 12.50 -9.57 -10.93
C THR A 82 12.93 -9.20 -12.35
N ALA A 83 14.05 -9.76 -12.83
CA ALA A 83 14.70 -9.37 -14.07
C ALA A 83 14.81 -7.84 -14.14
N SER A 84 14.43 -7.21 -15.27
CA SER A 84 14.53 -5.76 -15.44
C SER A 84 13.59 -4.93 -14.56
N ILE A 85 12.63 -5.54 -13.84
CA ILE A 85 11.77 -4.81 -12.88
C ILE A 85 12.61 -4.20 -11.75
N VAL A 86 13.74 -4.84 -11.38
CA VAL A 86 14.66 -4.33 -10.34
C VAL A 86 15.17 -2.92 -10.62
N LYS A 87 15.20 -2.49 -11.88
CA LYS A 87 15.73 -1.19 -12.31
C LYS A 87 14.91 -0.03 -11.73
N VAL A 88 13.60 -0.21 -11.56
CA VAL A 88 12.74 0.78 -10.89
C VAL A 88 13.12 0.88 -9.42
N ASP A 89 13.40 -0.24 -8.76
CA ASP A 89 13.82 -0.29 -7.36
C ASP A 89 15.21 0.36 -7.15
N VAL A 90 16.17 0.07 -8.04
CA VAL A 90 17.48 0.73 -8.06
C VAL A 90 17.34 2.25 -8.20
N LEU A 91 16.45 2.73 -9.07
CA LEU A 91 16.19 4.16 -9.19
C LEU A 91 15.54 4.74 -7.93
N ALA A 92 14.57 4.03 -7.33
CA ALA A 92 13.93 4.46 -6.09
C ALA A 92 14.94 4.57 -4.94
N ALA A 93 15.83 3.58 -4.79
CA ALA A 93 16.91 3.59 -3.81
C ALA A 93 17.89 4.77 -4.04
N LEU A 94 18.26 5.03 -5.29
CA LEU A 94 19.13 6.15 -5.65
C LEU A 94 18.49 7.50 -5.30
N LEU A 95 17.20 7.67 -5.62
CA LEU A 95 16.44 8.88 -5.31
C LEU A 95 16.29 9.07 -3.80
N LEU A 96 16.07 7.99 -3.05
CA LEU A 96 15.98 8.03 -1.59
C LEU A 96 17.30 8.50 -0.96
N GLN A 97 18.43 7.93 -1.39
CA GLN A 97 19.76 8.32 -0.90
C GLN A 97 20.09 9.78 -1.25
N ALA A 98 19.71 10.24 -2.45
CA ALA A 98 19.90 11.64 -2.85
C ALA A 98 19.08 12.59 -1.94
N GLN A 99 17.83 12.23 -1.63
CA GLN A 99 16.97 12.99 -0.72
C GLN A 99 17.54 13.04 0.69
N ASP A 100 18.01 11.92 1.25
CA ASP A 100 18.64 11.90 2.58
C ASP A 100 19.90 12.76 2.65
N ALA A 101 20.66 12.82 1.56
CA ALA A 101 21.85 13.64 1.42
C ALA A 101 21.54 15.12 1.08
N GLY A 102 20.25 15.49 0.95
CA GLY A 102 19.84 16.86 0.60
C GLY A 102 20.32 17.32 -0.77
N ARG A 103 20.51 16.40 -1.72
CA ARG A 103 20.99 16.68 -3.08
C ARG A 103 20.00 16.19 -4.13
N THR A 104 20.18 16.67 -5.36
CA THR A 104 19.56 16.07 -6.54
C THR A 104 20.47 15.01 -7.14
N LEU A 105 19.94 14.23 -8.09
CA LEU A 105 20.77 13.39 -8.94
C LEU A 105 21.77 14.26 -9.72
N THR A 106 22.99 13.75 -9.85
CA THR A 106 24.01 14.29 -10.74
C THR A 106 23.59 14.11 -12.20
N ALA A 107 24.25 14.84 -13.11
CA ALA A 107 24.00 14.67 -14.55
C ALA A 107 24.28 13.23 -15.01
N VAL A 108 25.33 12.60 -14.49
CA VAL A 108 25.71 11.22 -14.83
C VAL A 108 24.67 10.23 -14.31
N GLU A 109 24.26 10.35 -13.04
CA GLU A 109 23.20 9.50 -12.47
C GLU A 109 21.90 9.62 -13.26
N ARG A 110 21.51 10.84 -13.68
CA ARG A 110 20.33 11.06 -14.49
C ARG A 110 20.43 10.38 -15.86
N THR A 111 21.57 10.53 -16.56
CA THR A 111 21.78 9.87 -17.85
C THR A 111 21.67 8.36 -17.73
N TYR A 112 22.31 7.76 -16.72
CA TYR A 112 22.21 6.32 -16.50
C TYR A 112 20.79 5.90 -16.09
N ALA A 113 20.09 6.69 -15.27
CA ALA A 113 18.72 6.39 -14.88
C ALA A 113 17.78 6.40 -16.10
N THR A 114 17.93 7.35 -17.01
CA THR A 114 17.16 7.42 -18.25
C THR A 114 17.40 6.17 -19.10
N ALA A 115 18.65 5.84 -19.43
CA ALA A 115 18.96 4.65 -20.23
C ALA A 115 18.50 3.33 -19.55
N MET A 116 18.68 3.23 -18.23
CA MET A 116 18.22 2.09 -17.44
C MET A 116 16.70 1.92 -17.47
N ILE A 117 15.91 3.00 -17.40
CA ILE A 117 14.45 2.92 -17.34
C ILE A 117 13.82 2.83 -18.74
N GLU A 118 14.29 3.62 -19.70
CA GLU A 118 13.66 3.72 -21.02
C GLU A 118 14.12 2.59 -21.95
N ASP A 119 15.40 2.23 -21.90
CA ASP A 119 16.00 1.22 -22.78
C ASP A 119 16.31 -0.08 -22.06
N SER A 120 16.09 -0.16 -20.74
CA SER A 120 16.48 -1.30 -19.93
C SER A 120 18.00 -1.58 -20.00
N ASP A 121 18.83 -0.54 -20.12
CA ASP A 121 20.29 -0.70 -20.29
C ASP A 121 20.98 -1.31 -19.06
N ASN A 122 21.64 -2.45 -19.23
CA ASN A 122 22.23 -3.22 -18.13
C ASN A 122 23.55 -2.61 -17.61
N ASP A 123 24.33 -1.93 -18.45
CA ASP A 123 25.58 -1.29 -18.04
C ASP A 123 25.30 -0.07 -17.14
N SER A 124 24.33 0.75 -17.52
CA SER A 124 23.80 1.85 -16.71
C SER A 124 23.20 1.34 -15.40
N THR A 125 22.45 0.24 -15.47
CA THR A 125 21.92 -0.43 -14.26
C THR A 125 23.05 -0.84 -13.33
N SER A 126 24.08 -1.51 -13.85
CA SER A 126 25.23 -1.95 -13.06
C SER A 126 26.03 -0.79 -12.47
N ALA A 127 26.12 0.35 -13.17
CA ALA A 127 26.71 1.56 -12.63
C ALA A 127 25.90 2.11 -11.44
N LEU A 128 24.58 2.25 -11.60
CA LEU A 128 23.71 2.75 -10.52
C LEU A 128 23.59 1.78 -9.35
N TRP A 129 23.57 0.48 -9.61
CA TRP A 129 23.62 -0.58 -8.61
C TRP A 129 24.83 -0.42 -7.68
N ARG A 130 26.01 -0.17 -8.24
CA ARG A 130 27.20 0.11 -7.45
C ARG A 130 27.09 1.42 -6.68
N SER A 131 26.52 2.47 -7.30
CA SER A 131 26.33 3.77 -6.66
C SER A 131 25.45 3.70 -5.42
N ILE A 132 24.40 2.86 -5.42
CA ILE A 132 23.53 2.70 -4.25
C ILE A 132 24.14 1.83 -3.15
N GLY A 133 25.30 1.20 -3.36
CA GLY A 133 25.91 0.26 -2.42
C GLY A 133 25.52 -1.21 -2.64
N ALA A 134 25.10 -1.56 -3.86
CA ALA A 134 24.68 -2.90 -4.29
C ALA A 134 23.54 -3.47 -3.43
N ALA A 135 23.54 -4.78 -3.17
CA ALA A 135 22.45 -5.49 -2.49
C ALA A 135 22.08 -4.86 -1.15
N ARG A 136 23.08 -4.55 -0.31
CA ARG A 136 22.84 -3.88 0.98
C ARG A 136 22.14 -2.53 0.82
N GLY A 137 22.50 -1.78 -0.22
CA GLY A 137 21.88 -0.51 -0.53
C GLY A 137 20.42 -0.63 -0.92
N LEU A 138 20.11 -1.62 -1.76
CA LEU A 138 18.74 -1.94 -2.16
C LEU A 138 17.92 -2.45 -0.97
N ASP A 139 18.46 -3.38 -0.19
CA ASP A 139 17.78 -3.96 0.98
C ASP A 139 17.45 -2.87 2.02
N ALA A 140 18.38 -1.94 2.28
CA ALA A 140 18.15 -0.82 3.19
C ALA A 140 17.07 0.15 2.66
N ALA A 141 16.99 0.34 1.35
CA ALA A 141 15.91 1.12 0.74
C ALA A 141 14.57 0.36 0.84
N ASN A 142 14.55 -0.93 0.55
CA ASN A 142 13.38 -1.79 0.64
C ASN A 142 12.80 -1.87 2.05
N GLU A 143 13.65 -1.93 3.07
CA GLU A 143 13.21 -1.83 4.47
C GLU A 143 12.45 -0.51 4.72
N ARG A 144 12.95 0.62 4.21
CA ARG A 144 12.30 1.93 4.34
C ARG A 144 11.02 2.06 3.52
N PHE A 145 10.93 1.37 2.38
CA PHE A 145 9.72 1.31 1.57
C PHE A 145 8.70 0.28 2.08
N GLY A 146 9.07 -0.57 3.05
CA GLY A 146 8.23 -1.67 3.53
C GLY A 146 8.14 -2.86 2.55
N LEU A 147 9.08 -2.98 1.61
CA LEU A 147 9.15 -4.05 0.61
C LEU A 147 9.83 -5.29 1.20
N THR A 148 9.11 -6.04 2.03
CA THR A 148 9.68 -7.22 2.75
C THR A 148 9.76 -8.50 1.91
N GLY A 149 9.15 -8.50 0.72
CA GLY A 149 9.15 -9.65 -0.21
C GLY A 149 10.19 -9.54 -1.33
N THR A 150 10.97 -8.46 -1.36
CA THR A 150 11.96 -8.18 -2.42
C THR A 150 13.33 -8.02 -1.79
N ALA A 151 14.33 -8.73 -2.31
CA ALA A 151 15.71 -8.66 -1.83
C ALA A 151 16.68 -8.47 -2.99
N GLY A 152 17.80 -7.79 -2.72
CA GLY A 152 18.90 -7.68 -3.67
C GLY A 152 19.58 -9.02 -3.91
N GLY A 153 19.75 -9.42 -5.17
CA GLY A 153 20.51 -10.61 -5.54
C GLY A 153 22.03 -10.45 -5.38
N GLU A 154 22.75 -11.57 -5.32
CA GLU A 154 24.22 -11.59 -5.30
C GLU A 154 24.77 -11.42 -6.74
N GLY A 155 25.20 -10.21 -7.12
CA GLY A 155 25.92 -9.98 -8.39
C GLY A 155 25.66 -8.62 -9.05
N PRO A 156 26.40 -8.29 -10.13
CA PRO A 156 26.00 -7.20 -11.03
C PRO A 156 24.71 -7.57 -11.78
N CYS A 157 23.95 -6.56 -12.21
CA CYS A 157 22.69 -6.76 -12.93
C CYS A 157 22.95 -7.24 -14.36
N GLY A 158 23.08 -8.55 -14.54
CA GLY A 158 23.29 -9.19 -15.84
C GLY A 158 24.73 -9.03 -16.36
N GLY A 159 25.33 -10.12 -16.81
CA GLY A 159 26.51 -10.14 -17.67
C GLY A 159 26.14 -10.55 -19.07
#